data_AF-A0A937PH47-F1
#
_entry.id   AF-A0A937PH47-F1
#
_cell.length_a   1.000
_cell.length_b   1.000
_cell.length_c   1.000
_cell.angle_alpha   90.00
_cell.angle_beta   90.00
_cell.angle_gamma   90.00
#
_symmetry.space_group_name_H-M   'P 1'
#
loop_
_entity.id
_entity.type
_entity.pdbx_description
1 polymer ?
#
loop_
_entity_poly.entity_id
_entity_poly.type
_entity_poly.pdbx_seq_one_letter_code
_entity_poly.pdbx_strand_id
1 'polypeptide(L)'
;MKTKISKILIIISVAMLLLAISPIFSNSYYVLLRFVVCATAIYLVYKTKKLKRKGWMWTMVVIAILFNPLLPIHLDEVDWVFVNVIVVCLFMTSLVKIRGEREALSLNMKLIKVVLGILFFVIIISVVLYCYFLKQRYFP
;
A
#
# COMPACT_ATOMS: atom_id res chain seq x y z
N MET A 1 19.79 12.04 7.67
CA MET A 1 19.14 12.53 6.42
C MET A 1 18.41 11.44 5.61
N LYS A 2 18.95 10.21 5.50
CA LYS A 2 18.45 9.13 4.63
C LYS A 2 17.02 8.60 4.88
N THR A 3 16.40 8.86 6.04
CA THR A 3 15.05 8.37 6.40
C THR A 3 13.93 9.30 5.93
N LYS A 4 14.19 10.60 5.71
CA LYS A 4 13.18 11.57 5.25
C LYS A 4 12.64 11.22 3.87
N ILE A 5 13.52 10.87 2.92
CA ILE A 5 13.14 10.47 1.56
C ILE A 5 12.23 9.24 1.58
N SER A 6 12.56 8.23 2.39
CA SER A 6 11.75 7.01 2.49
C SER A 6 10.33 7.30 2.96
N LYS A 7 10.19 8.21 3.94
CA LYS A 7 8.88 8.63 4.45
C LYS A 7 8.05 9.34 3.38
N ILE A 8 8.65 10.29 2.66
CA ILE A 8 7.97 11.04 1.61
C ILE A 8 7.47 10.09 0.51
N LEU A 9 8.32 9.19 0.02
CA LEU A 9 7.94 8.21 -1.01
C LEU A 9 6.78 7.30 -0.56
N ILE A 10 6.85 6.82 0.68
CA ILE A 10 5.78 6.00 1.26
C ILE A 10 4.48 6.80 1.40
N ILE A 11 4.53 8.03 1.94
CA ILE A 11 3.33 8.86 2.14
C ILE A 11 2.66 9.17 0.81
N ILE A 12 3.43 9.53 -0.21
CA ILE A 12 2.91 9.78 -1.57
C ILE A 12 2.25 8.50 -2.11
N SER A 13 2.93 7.36 -2.01
CA SER A 13 2.38 6.07 -2.49
C SER A 13 1.10 5.67 -1.75
N VAL A 14 1.06 5.83 -0.42
CA VAL A 14 -0.12 5.52 0.39
C VAL A 14 -1.29 6.43 0.02
N ALA A 15 -1.05 7.74 -0.13
CA ALA A 15 -2.08 8.67 -0.55
C ALA A 15 -2.66 8.29 -1.92
N MET A 16 -1.80 7.95 -2.88
CA MET A 16 -2.25 7.50 -4.20
C MET A 16 -2.99 6.16 -4.14
N LEU A 17 -2.51 5.17 -3.38
CA LEU A 17 -3.20 3.89 -3.23
C LEU A 17 -4.58 4.04 -2.58
N LEU A 18 -4.74 4.97 -1.62
CA LEU A 18 -6.03 5.25 -1.00
C LEU A 18 -7.01 5.92 -1.98
N LEU A 19 -6.52 6.85 -2.80
CA LEU A 19 -7.32 7.45 -3.88
C LEU A 19 -7.75 6.39 -4.90
N ALA A 20 -6.86 5.45 -5.23
CA ALA A 20 -7.12 4.34 -6.16
C ALA A 20 -8.21 3.34 -5.69
N ILE A 21 -8.71 3.45 -4.46
CA ILE A 21 -9.85 2.65 -3.98
C ILE A 21 -11.15 3.15 -4.63
N SER A 22 -11.20 4.42 -5.03
CA SER A 22 -12.35 5.01 -5.68
C SER A 22 -12.29 4.80 -7.20
N PRO A 23 -13.33 4.27 -7.84
CA PRO A 23 -13.35 3.98 -9.29
C PRO A 23 -13.49 5.24 -10.17
N ILE A 24 -13.30 6.44 -9.61
CA ILE A 24 -13.55 7.73 -10.28
C ILE A 24 -12.36 8.14 -11.20
N PHE A 25 -11.20 7.50 -11.04
CA PHE A 25 -9.97 7.88 -11.73
C PHE A 25 -9.82 7.25 -13.11
N SER A 26 -9.24 8.00 -14.06
CA SER A 26 -8.99 7.53 -15.42
C SER A 26 -7.83 6.51 -15.49
N ASN A 27 -7.77 5.74 -16.58
CA ASN A 27 -6.72 4.73 -16.79
C ASN A 27 -5.28 5.28 -16.63
N SER A 28 -5.04 6.52 -17.04
CA SER A 28 -3.73 7.19 -16.89
C SER A 28 -3.28 7.31 -15.44
N TYR A 29 -4.23 7.44 -14.50
CA TYR A 29 -3.93 7.50 -13.07
C TYR A 29 -3.32 6.18 -12.57
N TYR A 30 -3.89 5.04 -12.97
CA TYR A 30 -3.43 3.72 -12.55
C TYR A 30 -2.04 3.38 -13.13
N VAL A 31 -1.72 3.88 -14.32
CA VAL A 31 -0.37 3.79 -14.87
C VAL A 31 0.62 4.55 -13.99
N LEU A 32 0.32 5.81 -13.64
CA LEU A 32 1.18 6.62 -12.78
C LEU A 32 1.32 6.01 -11.37
N LEU A 33 0.22 5.53 -10.79
CA LEU A 33 0.21 4.81 -9.51
C LEU A 33 1.20 3.65 -9.52
N ARG A 34 1.19 2.82 -10.57
CA ARG A 34 2.11 1.69 -10.73
C ARG A 34 3.56 2.15 -10.74
N PHE A 35 3.91 3.18 -11.50
CA PHE A 35 5.26 3.75 -11.49
C PHE A 35 5.70 4.20 -10.09
N VAL A 36 4.85 4.95 -9.38
CA VAL A 36 5.17 5.52 -8.07
C VAL A 36 5.32 4.42 -7.00
N VAL A 37 4.39 3.47 -6.96
CA VAL A 37 4.40 2.36 -5.98
C VAL A 37 5.58 1.43 -6.27
N CYS A 38 5.85 1.12 -7.55
CA CYS A 38 6.99 0.30 -7.96
C CYS A 38 8.33 0.96 -7.58
N ALA A 39 8.53 2.23 -7.94
CA ALA A 39 9.74 2.97 -7.58
C ALA A 39 9.95 3.04 -6.06
N THR A 40 8.86 3.27 -5.31
CA THR A 40 8.90 3.28 -3.85
C THR A 40 9.30 1.90 -3.31
N ALA A 41 8.69 0.83 -3.79
CA ALA A 41 9.01 -0.53 -3.38
C ALA A 41 10.48 -0.89 -3.66
N ILE A 42 11.00 -0.59 -4.86
CA ILE A 42 12.41 -0.80 -5.23
C ILE A 42 13.35 -0.04 -4.29
N TYR A 43 13.03 1.23 -3.98
CA TYR A 43 13.83 2.00 -3.04
C TYR A 43 13.82 1.39 -1.63
N LEU A 44 12.69 0.83 -1.19
CA LEU A 44 12.57 0.13 0.09
C LEU A 44 13.31 -1.22 0.11
N VAL A 45 13.41 -1.94 -1.02
CA VAL A 45 14.27 -3.12 -1.15
C VAL A 45 15.72 -2.76 -0.82
N TYR A 46 16.24 -1.66 -1.40
CA TYR A 46 17.61 -1.21 -1.14
C TYR A 46 17.83 -0.87 0.35
N LYS A 47 16.84 -0.26 1.00
CA LYS A 47 16.89 0.07 2.44
C LYS A 47 16.87 -1.15 3.33
N THR A 48 15.95 -2.07 3.07
CA THR A 48 15.75 -3.28 3.88
C THR A 48 16.90 -4.25 3.74
N LYS A 49 17.52 -4.32 2.55
CA LYS A 49 18.78 -5.04 2.31
C LYS A 49 19.89 -4.54 3.24
N LYS A 50 20.07 -3.22 3.36
CA LYS A 50 21.06 -2.63 4.28
C LYS A 50 20.76 -2.90 5.75
N LEU A 51 19.49 -2.97 6.11
CA LEU A 51 19.05 -3.29 7.47
C LEU A 51 19.05 -4.80 7.78
N LYS A 52 19.53 -5.65 6.85
CA LYS A 52 19.54 -7.13 6.95
C LYS A 52 18.16 -7.77 7.21
N ARG A 53 17.07 -7.06 6.89
CA ARG A 53 15.69 -7.54 7.11
C ARG A 53 15.19 -8.31 5.88
N LYS A 54 15.69 -9.53 5.71
CA LYS A 54 15.43 -10.36 4.52
C LYS A 54 13.94 -10.57 4.22
N GLY A 55 13.12 -10.87 5.23
CA GLY A 55 11.68 -11.06 5.02
C GLY A 55 11.00 -9.80 4.44
N TRP A 56 11.31 -8.63 5.00
CA TRP A 56 10.74 -7.37 4.53
C TRP A 56 11.26 -6.95 3.16
N MET A 57 12.51 -7.30 2.84
CA MET A 57 13.07 -7.11 1.50
C MET A 57 12.25 -7.87 0.46
N TRP A 58 11.96 -9.15 0.70
CA TRP A 58 11.15 -9.97 -0.21
C TRP A 58 9.71 -9.45 -0.34
N THR A 59 9.10 -8.98 0.75
CA THR A 59 7.78 -8.31 0.69
C THR A 59 7.82 -7.12 -0.28
N MET A 60 8.84 -6.28 -0.21
CA MET A 60 8.98 -5.13 -1.12
C MET A 60 9.26 -5.56 -2.57
N VAL A 61 10.00 -6.65 -2.79
CA VAL A 61 10.21 -7.21 -4.14
C VAL A 61 8.88 -7.65 -4.76
N VAL A 62 8.04 -8.36 -4.00
CA VAL A 62 6.72 -8.80 -4.48
C VAL A 62 5.85 -7.59 -4.86
N ILE A 63 5.81 -6.55 -4.03
CA ILE A 63 5.07 -5.32 -4.33
C ILE A 63 5.61 -4.65 -5.60
N ALA A 64 6.93 -4.59 -5.78
CA ALA A 64 7.54 -4.00 -6.97
C ALA A 64 7.16 -4.75 -8.25
N ILE A 65 7.06 -6.08 -8.19
CA ILE A 65 6.61 -6.92 -9.31
C ILE A 65 5.12 -6.69 -9.58
N LEU A 66 4.30 -6.68 -8.54
CA LEU A 66 2.85 -6.54 -8.65
C LEU A 66 2.45 -5.20 -9.29
N PHE A 67 3.13 -4.12 -8.91
CA PHE A 67 2.91 -2.78 -9.44
C PHE A 67 3.85 -2.43 -10.61
N ASN A 68 4.50 -3.42 -11.24
CA ASN A 68 5.42 -3.16 -12.35
C ASN A 68 4.63 -2.60 -13.55
N PRO A 69 4.90 -1.35 -14.00
CA PRO A 69 4.18 -0.76 -15.12
C PRO A 69 4.51 -1.41 -16.47
N LEU A 70 5.68 -2.06 -16.58
CA LEU A 70 6.13 -2.71 -17.82
C LEU A 70 5.43 -4.05 -18.06
N LEU A 71 5.03 -4.72 -16.99
CA LEU A 71 4.39 -6.04 -17.03
C LEU A 71 3.09 -5.95 -16.24
N PRO A 72 2.05 -5.31 -16.81
CA PRO A 72 0.81 -5.10 -16.10
C PRO A 72 0.09 -6.42 -15.84
N ILE A 73 -0.11 -6.73 -14.56
CA ILE A 73 -0.99 -7.82 -14.15
C ILE A 73 -2.44 -7.38 -14.35
N HIS A 74 -3.23 -8.25 -14.97
CA HIS A 74 -4.65 -8.08 -15.17
C HIS A 74 -5.36 -8.77 -14.01
N LEU A 75 -6.05 -7.98 -13.20
CA LEU A 75 -6.94 -8.43 -12.13
C LEU A 75 -8.23 -7.64 -12.29
N ASP A 76 -9.32 -8.17 -11.76
CA ASP A 76 -10.58 -7.44 -11.69
C ASP A 76 -10.42 -6.21 -10.80
N GLU A 77 -11.25 -5.18 -11.04
CA GLU A 77 -11.19 -3.91 -10.29
C GLU A 77 -11.32 -4.14 -8.78
N VAL A 78 -12.19 -5.08 -8.39
CA VAL A 78 -12.41 -5.47 -6.99
C VAL A 78 -11.15 -6.08 -6.37
N ASP A 79 -10.45 -6.95 -7.10
CA ASP A 79 -9.21 -7.57 -6.64
C ASP A 79 -8.10 -6.52 -6.48
N TRP A 80 -8.03 -5.56 -7.40
CA TRP A 80 -7.11 -4.43 -7.29
C TRP A 80 -7.37 -3.57 -6.05
N VAL A 81 -8.63 -3.38 -5.66
CA VAL A 81 -8.96 -2.70 -4.39
C VAL A 81 -8.37 -3.47 -3.21
N PHE A 82 -8.55 -4.79 -3.13
CA PHE A 82 -7.96 -5.59 -2.04
C PHE A 82 -6.42 -5.51 -2.03
N VAL A 83 -5.79 -5.63 -3.19
CA VAL A 83 -4.33 -5.48 -3.34
C VAL A 83 -3.86 -4.11 -2.86
N ASN A 84 -4.52 -3.04 -3.29
CA ASN A 84 -4.15 -1.67 -2.92
C ASN A 84 -4.21 -1.47 -1.39
N VAL A 85 -5.25 -2.00 -0.74
CA VAL A 85 -5.41 -1.94 0.72
C VAL A 85 -4.29 -2.68 1.45
N ILE A 86 -3.96 -3.90 1.02
CA ILE A 86 -2.86 -4.67 1.60
C ILE A 86 -1.54 -3.89 1.48
N VAL A 87 -1.28 -3.31 0.31
CA VAL A 87 -0.03 -2.55 0.06
C VAL A 87 0.04 -1.29 0.92
N VAL A 88 -1.08 -0.58 1.12
CA VAL A 88 -1.17 0.56 2.06
C VAL A 88 -0.69 0.13 3.45
N CYS A 89 -1.19 -1.00 3.97
CA CYS A 89 -0.79 -1.49 5.28
C CYS A 89 0.70 -1.89 5.36
N LEU A 90 1.22 -2.51 4.30
CA LEU A 90 2.64 -2.87 4.20
C LEU A 90 3.55 -1.64 4.10
N PHE A 91 3.14 -0.60 3.41
CA PHE A 91 3.89 0.65 3.34
C PHE A 91 3.86 1.40 4.67
N MET A 92 2.71 1.47 5.34
CA MET A 92 2.59 2.07 6.67
C MET A 92 3.45 1.36 7.71
N THR A 93 3.48 0.02 7.72
CA THR A 93 4.36 -0.75 8.61
C THR A 93 5.85 -0.56 8.28
N SER A 94 6.18 -0.30 7.01
CA SER A 94 7.55 0.03 6.58
C SER A 94 8.05 1.35 7.18
N LEU A 95 7.18 2.34 7.40
CA LEU A 95 7.55 3.61 8.04
C LEU A 95 8.10 3.40 9.46
N VAL A 96 7.54 2.45 10.18
CA VAL A 96 7.95 2.14 11.56
C VAL A 96 9.18 1.24 11.58
N LYS A 97 9.20 0.21 10.73
CA LYS A 97 10.37 -0.69 10.65
C LYS A 97 11.66 0.06 10.26
N ILE A 98 11.59 1.09 9.42
CA ILE A 98 12.79 1.82 8.95
C ILE A 98 13.30 2.81 10.02
N ARG A 99 12.53 3.10 11.07
CA ARG A 99 12.93 3.96 12.19
C ARG A 99 13.55 3.11 13.31
N GLY A 100 14.72 3.51 13.81
CA GLY A 100 15.58 2.71 14.70
C GLY A 100 14.95 2.31 16.05
N GLU A 101 15.52 1.26 16.65
CA GLU A 101 14.91 0.36 17.66
C GLU A 101 14.51 0.98 19.02
N ARG A 102 14.97 2.19 19.40
CA ARG A 102 14.63 2.77 20.73
C ARG A 102 13.19 3.32 20.86
N GLU A 103 12.53 3.60 19.75
CA GLU A 103 11.11 4.05 19.71
C GLU A 103 10.14 2.85 19.48
N ALA A 104 10.65 1.66 19.12
CA ALA A 104 9.85 0.56 18.59
C ALA A 104 8.99 -0.17 19.65
N LEU A 105 9.39 -0.17 20.92
CA LEU A 105 8.70 -0.93 21.97
C LEU A 105 7.39 -0.27 22.44
N SER A 106 7.35 1.07 22.53
CA SER A 106 6.16 1.82 22.95
C SER A 106 5.21 2.19 21.80
N LEU A 107 5.71 2.19 20.55
CA LEU A 107 4.93 2.48 19.35
C LEU A 107 4.21 1.27 18.77
N ASN A 108 4.65 0.03 19.04
CA ASN A 108 4.00 -1.17 18.51
C ASN A 108 2.52 -1.25 18.90
N MET A 109 2.16 -0.95 20.15
CA MET A 109 0.76 -1.03 20.60
C MET A 109 -0.13 0.11 20.07
N LYS A 110 0.43 1.30 19.83
CA LYS A 110 -0.30 2.43 19.19
C LYS A 110 -0.44 2.23 17.68
N LEU A 111 0.63 1.80 17.02
CA LEU A 111 0.63 1.51 15.59
C LEU A 111 -0.30 0.34 15.26
N ILE A 112 -0.28 -0.74 16.04
CA ILE A 112 -1.19 -1.88 15.85
C ILE A 112 -2.63 -1.41 15.91
N LYS A 113 -2.99 -0.56 16.89
CA LYS A 113 -4.35 0.02 17.00
C LYS A 113 -4.69 0.96 15.83
N VAL A 114 -3.76 1.78 15.37
CA VAL A 114 -3.97 2.68 14.22
C VAL A 114 -4.11 1.89 12.92
N VAL A 115 -3.24 0.89 12.69
CA VAL A 115 -3.30 0.02 11.50
C VAL A 115 -4.57 -0.83 11.53
N LEU A 116 -4.96 -1.38 12.68
CA LEU A 116 -6.24 -2.06 12.86
C LEU A 116 -7.42 -1.12 12.62
N GLY A 117 -7.37 0.12 13.11
CA GLY A 117 -8.42 1.11 12.88
C GLY A 117 -8.55 1.51 11.41
N ILE A 118 -7.43 1.72 10.72
CA ILE A 118 -7.41 2.00 9.28
C ILE A 118 -7.92 0.79 8.50
N LEU A 119 -7.44 -0.42 8.81
CA LEU A 119 -7.91 -1.66 8.20
C LEU A 119 -9.42 -1.83 8.40
N PHE A 120 -9.91 -1.62 9.61
CA PHE A 120 -11.33 -1.72 9.94
C PHE A 120 -12.17 -0.71 9.14
N PHE A 121 -11.75 0.55 9.10
CA PHE A 121 -12.43 1.60 8.35
C PHE A 121 -12.41 1.34 6.83
N VAL A 122 -11.29 0.86 6.31
CA VAL A 122 -11.11 0.52 4.90
C VAL A 122 -11.89 -0.73 4.51
N ILE A 123 -11.94 -1.75 5.37
CA ILE A 123 -12.78 -2.94 5.17
C ILE A 123 -14.24 -2.52 5.15
N ILE A 124 -14.67 -1.66 6.08
CA ILE A 124 -16.04 -1.12 6.08
C ILE A 124 -16.34 -0.39 4.77
N ILE A 125 -15.46 0.53 4.34
CA ILE A 125 -15.65 1.26 3.08
C ILE A 125 -15.68 0.31 1.88
N SER A 126 -14.77 -0.67 1.83
CA SER A 126 -14.69 -1.65 0.75
C SER A 126 -15.94 -2.52 0.70
N VAL A 127 -16.46 -2.97 1.85
CA VAL A 127 -17.72 -3.72 1.94
C VAL A 127 -18.92 -2.86 1.54
N VAL A 128 -18.97 -1.60 1.96
CA VAL A 128 -20.04 -0.67 1.58
C VAL A 128 -20.02 -0.41 0.07
N LEU A 129 -18.85 -0.17 -0.52
CA LEU A 129 -18.68 0.00 -1.96
C LEU A 129 -19.01 -1.29 -2.71
N TYR A 130 -18.62 -2.45 -2.20
CA TYR A 130 -18.94 -3.75 -2.79
C TYR A 130 -20.45 -4.01 -2.79
N CYS A 131 -21.14 -3.74 -1.67
CA CYS A 131 -22.59 -3.82 -1.58
C CYS A 131 -23.29 -2.84 -2.53
N TYR A 132 -22.76 -1.62 -2.67
CA TYR A 132 -23.28 -0.64 -3.62
C TYR A 132 -23.16 -1.14 -5.06
N PHE A 133 -21.99 -1.69 -5.43
CA PHE A 133 -21.72 -2.21 -6.76
C PHE A 133 -22.56 -3.46 -7.07
N LEU A 134 -22.72 -4.38 -6.10
CA LEU A 134 -23.61 -5.53 -6.24
C LEU A 134 -25.06 -5.10 -6.44
N LYS A 135 -25.53 -4.10 -5.67
CA LYS A 135 -26.89 -3.57 -5.83
C LYS A 135 -27.10 -3.03 -7.24
N GLN A 136 -26.15 -2.29 -7.79
CA GLN A 136 -26.24 -1.71 -9.13
C GLN A 136 -26.16 -2.75 -10.25
N ARG A 137 -25.48 -3.89 -10.03
CA ARG A 137 -25.32 -4.95 -11.04
C ARG A 137 -26.46 -5.98 -11.06
N TYR A 138 -27.09 -6.26 -9.92
CA TYR A 138 -28.11 -7.31 -9.79
C TYR A 138 -29.54 -6.79 -9.66
N PHE A 139 -29.74 -5.49 -9.37
CA PHE A 139 -31.06 -4.86 -9.27
C PHE A 139 -31.09 -3.59 -10.13
N PRO A 140 -31.23 -3.72 -11.47
CA PRO A 140 -31.41 -2.59 -12.39
C PRO A 140 -32.76 -1.88 -12.22
#